data_AF-A0A2B4EFH7-F1
#
_entry.id   AF-A0A2B4EFH7-F1
#
_cell.length_a   1.000
_cell.length_b   1.000
_cell.length_c   1.000
_cell.angle_alpha   90.00
_cell.angle_beta   90.00
_cell.angle_gamma   90.00
#
_symmetry.space_group_name_H-M   'P 1'
#
loop_
_entity.id
_entity.type
_entity.pdbx_description
1 polymer ?
#
loop_
_entity_poly.entity_id
_entity_poly.type
_entity_poly.pdbx_seq_one_letter_code
_entity_poly.pdbx_strand_id
1 'polypeptide(L)'
;MKYRAYVEKTDELIDEEVTININGVVFTGFSTVCSYKIEEGKSYPVILDITVFGNIEINEGIDGVKSLKRIDNSFKYLISGILNRRFIDAGIIITDEDEIFLERSEYFNKYVEIEVDRINSEFVKGG
;
A
#
# COMPACT_ATOMS: atom_id res chain seq x y z
N MET A 1 6.46 3.99 7.08
CA MET A 1 6.03 3.47 8.41
C MET A 1 6.35 1.99 8.47
N LYS A 2 6.72 1.43 9.62
CA LYS A 2 7.01 -0.01 9.75
C LYS A 2 5.84 -0.73 10.42
N TYR A 3 5.27 -1.71 9.74
CA TYR A 3 4.18 -2.56 10.22
C TYR A 3 4.66 -3.96 10.55
N ARG A 4 3.85 -4.69 11.32
CA ARG A 4 3.96 -6.14 11.43
C ARG A 4 2.81 -6.75 10.63
N ALA A 5 3.15 -7.33 9.49
CA ALA A 5 2.19 -7.91 8.55
C ALA A 5 2.15 -9.43 8.72
N TYR A 6 0.96 -9.99 8.86
CA TYR A 6 0.74 -11.43 8.77
C TYR A 6 0.58 -11.83 7.32
N VAL A 7 1.35 -12.82 6.85
CA VAL A 7 1.27 -13.33 5.48
C VAL A 7 0.13 -14.33 5.41
N GLU A 8 -0.96 -13.91 4.76
CA GLU A 8 -2.12 -14.77 4.56
C GLU A 8 -1.92 -15.73 3.39
N LYS A 9 -1.29 -15.24 2.32
CA LYS A 9 -1.07 -16.02 1.10
C LYS A 9 0.15 -15.54 0.34
N THR A 10 0.92 -16.46 -0.21
CA THR A 10 1.94 -16.21 -1.24
C THR A 10 1.45 -16.79 -2.56
N ASP A 11 1.75 -16.14 -3.68
CA ASP A 11 1.44 -16.72 -4.99
C ASP A 11 2.60 -17.61 -5.47
N GLU A 12 2.28 -18.83 -5.93
CA GLU A 12 3.28 -19.78 -6.45
C GLU A 12 3.68 -19.51 -7.90
N LEU A 13 2.90 -18.70 -8.62
CA LEU A 13 3.10 -18.37 -10.03
C LEU A 13 3.80 -17.02 -10.20
N ILE A 14 3.60 -16.10 -9.25
CA ILE A 14 4.27 -14.79 -9.19
C ILE A 14 4.93 -14.69 -7.82
N ASP A 15 6.22 -15.01 -7.76
CA ASP A 15 7.01 -15.07 -6.52
C ASP A 15 6.93 -13.77 -5.69
N GLU A 16 6.66 -12.64 -6.34
CA GLU A 16 6.55 -11.34 -5.69
C GLU A 16 5.14 -11.01 -5.19
N GLU A 17 4.07 -11.70 -5.62
CA GLU A 17 2.71 -11.38 -5.17
C GLU A 17 2.43 -11.97 -3.79
N VAL A 18 2.05 -11.12 -2.85
CA VAL A 18 1.81 -11.50 -1.45
C VAL A 18 0.56 -10.83 -0.91
N THR A 19 -0.31 -11.63 -0.29
CA THR A 19 -1.46 -11.12 0.45
C THR A 19 -1.12 -11.05 1.93
N ILE A 20 -1.23 -9.85 2.49
CA ILE A 20 -0.89 -9.56 3.87
C ILE A 20 -2.05 -8.93 4.63
N ASN A 21 -2.04 -9.15 5.93
CA ASN A 21 -2.96 -8.57 6.89
C ASN A 21 -2.21 -7.68 7.87
N ILE A 22 -2.60 -6.41 7.91
CA ILE A 22 -2.09 -5.41 8.85
C ILE A 22 -3.29 -4.84 9.61
N ASN A 23 -3.36 -5.11 10.91
CA ASN A 23 -4.43 -4.60 11.78
C ASN A 23 -5.86 -4.87 11.27
N GLY A 24 -6.09 -6.01 10.61
CA GLY A 24 -7.39 -6.38 10.02
C GLY A 24 -7.62 -5.85 8.61
N VAL A 25 -6.70 -5.06 8.06
CA VAL A 25 -6.72 -4.63 6.66
C VAL A 25 -5.99 -5.68 5.83
N VAL A 26 -6.74 -6.39 4.98
CA VAL A 26 -6.22 -7.43 4.08
C VAL A 26 -6.09 -6.87 2.68
N PHE A 27 -4.91 -6.97 2.09
CA PHE A 27 -4.68 -6.57 0.71
C PHE A 27 -3.53 -7.39 0.10
N THR A 28 -3.53 -7.45 -1.22
CA THR A 28 -2.47 -8.05 -2.02
C THR A 28 -1.53 -6.98 -2.55
N GLY A 29 -0.24 -7.13 -2.28
CA GLY A 29 0.84 -6.26 -2.76
C GLY A 29 2.00 -7.05 -3.35
N PHE A 30 3.09 -6.35 -3.66
CA PHE A 30 4.31 -6.92 -4.22
C PHE A 30 5.47 -6.91 -3.22
N SER A 31 6.11 -8.05 -2.97
CA SER A 31 7.35 -8.17 -2.19
C SER A 31 8.56 -7.75 -3.02
N THR A 32 8.64 -6.46 -3.36
CA THR A 32 9.68 -5.88 -4.24
C THR A 32 11.09 -6.02 -3.70
N VAL A 33 11.26 -6.09 -2.38
CA VAL A 33 12.54 -6.32 -1.71
C VAL A 33 12.34 -7.33 -0.59
N CYS A 34 12.96 -8.49 -0.72
CA CYS A 34 12.93 -9.53 0.31
C CYS A 34 14.25 -10.32 0.32
N SER A 35 15.04 -10.20 1.39
CA SER A 35 16.32 -10.90 1.50
C SER A 35 16.20 -12.31 2.13
N TYR A 36 14.98 -12.78 2.36
CA TYR A 36 14.69 -14.03 3.05
C TYR A 36 13.39 -14.63 2.52
N LYS A 37 13.16 -15.92 2.77
CA LYS A 37 11.92 -16.56 2.36
C LYS A 37 10.78 -16.14 3.30
N ILE A 38 9.70 -15.62 2.73
CA ILE A 38 8.44 -15.41 3.45
C ILE A 38 7.61 -16.70 3.43
N GLU A 39 6.93 -16.97 4.52
CA GLU A 39 6.09 -18.16 4.68
C GLU A 39 4.69 -17.74 5.12
N GLU A 40 3.68 -18.36 4.51
CA GLU A 40 2.29 -18.23 4.93
C GLU A 40 2.13 -18.59 6.41
N GLY A 41 1.25 -17.88 7.10
CA GLY A 41 1.00 -18.12 8.53
C GLY A 41 2.00 -17.48 9.48
N LYS A 42 3.00 -16.73 8.97
CA LYS A 42 3.97 -16.00 9.80
C LYS A 42 3.79 -14.50 9.66
N SER A 43 4.31 -13.76 10.65
CA SER A 43 4.30 -12.29 10.63
C SER A 43 5.69 -11.71 10.51
N TYR A 44 5.82 -10.73 9.63
CA TYR A 44 7.08 -10.08 9.29
C TYR A 44 6.97 -8.57 9.39
N PRO A 45 8.07 -7.88 9.69
CA PRO A 45 8.09 -6.44 9.59
C PRO A 45 8.09 -5.99 8.12
N VAL A 46 7.20 -5.06 7.77
CA VAL A 46 7.09 -4.52 6.41
C VAL A 46 7.04 -3.00 6.39
N ILE A 47 7.53 -2.40 5.31
CA ILE A 47 7.28 -1.01 4.93
C ILE A 47 6.42 -1.03 3.67
N LEU A 48 5.45 -0.11 3.58
CA LEU A 48 4.51 -0.06 2.48
C LEU A 48 4.73 1.22 1.67
N ASP A 49 4.81 1.08 0.36
CA ASP A 49 4.85 2.17 -0.58
C ASP A 49 3.90 1.93 -1.77
N ILE A 50 3.73 2.93 -2.63
CA ILE A 50 2.94 2.83 -3.85
C ILE A 50 3.82 2.99 -5.09
N THR A 51 3.39 2.39 -6.19
CA THR A 51 3.89 2.71 -7.52
C THR A 51 2.74 3.17 -8.41
N VAL A 52 2.99 4.24 -9.17
CA VAL A 52 2.08 4.75 -10.21
C VAL A 52 2.84 4.79 -11.53
N PHE A 53 2.28 4.18 -12.57
CA PHE A 53 2.80 4.22 -13.93
C PHE A 53 2.24 5.44 -14.64
N GLY A 54 2.98 6.54 -14.60
CA GLY A 54 2.61 7.79 -15.26
C GLY A 54 2.09 8.82 -14.26
N ASN A 55 0.94 9.45 -14.57
CA ASN A 55 0.38 10.50 -13.74
C ASN A 55 -0.57 9.93 -12.70
N ILE A 56 -0.46 10.41 -11.46
CA ILE A 56 -1.43 10.10 -10.41
C ILE A 56 -2.73 10.88 -10.62
N GLU A 57 -3.84 10.17 -10.55
CA GLU A 57 -5.17 10.75 -10.46
C GLU A 57 -5.59 10.82 -8.99
N ILE A 58 -5.87 12.04 -8.50
CA ILE A 58 -6.33 12.30 -7.14
C ILE A 58 -7.66 13.05 -7.22
N ASN A 59 -8.68 12.51 -6.57
CA ASN A 59 -10.00 13.12 -6.46
C ASN A 59 -10.31 13.46 -5.00
N GLU A 60 -11.21 14.42 -4.77
CA GLU A 60 -11.75 14.66 -3.42
C GLU A 60 -12.50 13.41 -2.94
N GLY A 61 -12.17 12.96 -1.73
CA GLY A 61 -12.75 11.78 -1.12
C GLY A 61 -13.91 12.11 -0.20
N ILE A 62 -14.55 11.06 0.31
CA ILE A 62 -15.64 11.17 1.28
C ILE A 62 -15.05 11.30 2.68
N ASP A 63 -15.50 12.31 3.43
CA ASP A 63 -15.07 12.54 4.81
C ASP A 63 -15.25 11.29 5.69
N GLY A 64 -14.18 10.93 6.40
CA GLY A 64 -14.15 9.78 7.31
C GLY A 64 -13.96 8.42 6.62
N VAL A 65 -14.01 8.34 5.30
CA VAL A 65 -13.82 7.08 4.57
C VAL A 65 -12.34 6.77 4.43
N LYS A 66 -11.98 5.55 4.82
CA LYS A 66 -10.63 4.98 4.70
C LYS A 66 -10.75 3.55 4.18
N SER A 67 -10.14 3.25 3.05
CA SER A 67 -10.26 1.93 2.44
C SER A 67 -9.18 1.64 1.41
N LEU A 68 -8.95 0.34 1.20
CA LEU A 68 -8.14 -0.22 0.12
C LEU A 68 -9.03 -1.15 -0.69
N LYS A 69 -9.34 -0.77 -1.93
CA LYS A 69 -10.19 -1.57 -2.81
C LYS A 69 -9.40 -1.93 -4.07
N ARG A 70 -9.14 -3.24 -4.23
CA ARG A 70 -8.56 -3.79 -5.45
C ARG A 70 -9.51 -3.55 -6.62
N ILE A 71 -8.99 -3.06 -7.74
CA ILE A 71 -9.76 -2.77 -8.95
C ILE A 71 -9.70 -4.01 -9.86
N ASP A 72 -10.86 -4.59 -10.11
CA ASP A 72 -11.05 -5.79 -10.93
C ASP A 72 -10.07 -6.93 -10.56
N ASN A 73 -9.63 -7.71 -11.54
CA ASN A 73 -8.60 -8.73 -11.38
C ASN A 73 -7.20 -8.19 -11.73
N SER A 74 -6.91 -6.94 -11.37
CA SER A 74 -5.64 -6.26 -11.64
C SER A 74 -4.80 -6.09 -10.37
N PHE A 75 -3.67 -5.40 -10.45
CA PHE A 75 -2.88 -5.00 -9.28
C PHE A 75 -3.20 -3.61 -8.74
N LYS A 76 -4.11 -2.91 -9.43
CA LYS A 76 -4.48 -1.55 -9.11
C LYS A 76 -5.35 -1.49 -7.87
N TYR A 77 -5.20 -0.42 -7.12
CA TYR A 77 -6.04 -0.11 -5.97
C TYR A 77 -6.61 1.28 -6.07
N LEU A 78 -7.88 1.40 -5.71
CA LEU A 78 -8.46 2.65 -5.26
C LEU A 78 -8.22 2.75 -3.75
N ILE A 79 -7.43 3.75 -3.35
CA ILE A 79 -7.09 4.03 -1.96
C ILE A 79 -7.84 5.28 -1.53
N SER A 80 -8.69 5.15 -0.52
CA SER A 80 -9.40 6.28 0.10
C SER A 80 -8.76 6.56 1.45
N GLY A 81 -8.42 7.81 1.74
CA GLY A 81 -7.73 8.16 2.97
C GLY A 81 -7.36 9.64 3.09
N ILE A 82 -6.62 9.99 4.14
CA ILE A 82 -6.15 11.37 4.35
C ILE A 82 -4.77 11.53 3.72
N LEU A 83 -4.67 12.40 2.72
CA LEU A 83 -3.41 12.67 2.04
C LEU A 83 -2.52 13.58 2.86
N ASN A 84 -1.27 13.20 3.01
CA ASN A 84 -0.20 14.01 3.58
C ASN A 84 0.92 14.18 2.55
N ARG A 85 1.94 14.98 2.90
CA ARG A 85 3.08 15.28 2.01
C ARG A 85 3.84 14.06 1.49
N ARG A 86 3.84 12.95 2.23
CA ARG A 86 4.69 11.77 1.97
C ARG A 86 3.97 10.44 2.14
N PHE A 87 2.70 10.47 2.49
CA PHE A 87 1.94 9.28 2.77
C PHE A 87 0.44 9.55 2.65
N ILE A 88 -0.31 8.47 2.50
CA ILE A 88 -1.76 8.46 2.68
C ILE A 88 -2.10 7.61 3.90
N ASP A 89 -3.03 8.09 4.73
CA ASP A 89 -3.61 7.33 5.84
C ASP A 89 -4.96 6.75 5.42
N ALA A 90 -4.94 5.48 5.01
CA ALA A 90 -6.10 4.68 4.58
C ALA A 90 -6.53 3.67 5.66
N GLY A 91 -6.24 3.95 6.93
CA GLY A 91 -6.38 3.00 8.05
C GLY A 91 -5.09 2.22 8.32
N ILE A 92 -4.23 2.18 7.30
CA ILE A 92 -2.80 1.94 7.36
C ILE A 92 -2.09 3.08 6.61
N ILE A 93 -0.85 3.38 7.00
CA ILE A 93 0.00 4.41 6.41
C ILE A 93 0.76 3.79 5.26
N ILE A 94 0.54 4.29 4.06
CA ILE A 94 1.29 3.88 2.87
C ILE A 94 2.10 5.08 2.42
N THR A 95 3.41 4.92 2.32
CA THR A 95 4.32 6.00 1.95
C THR A 95 4.42 6.15 0.43
N ASP A 96 4.88 7.32 0.02
CA ASP A 96 5.19 7.63 -1.36
C ASP A 96 6.69 7.96 -1.42
N GLU A 97 7.48 6.96 -1.79
CA GLU A 97 8.95 7.08 -1.85
C GLU A 97 9.42 7.86 -3.09
N ASP A 98 8.62 7.84 -4.15
CA ASP A 98 8.86 8.57 -5.40
C ASP A 98 8.46 10.06 -5.30
N GLU A 99 7.98 10.51 -4.13
CA GLU A 99 7.57 11.88 -3.81
C GLU A 99 6.49 12.46 -4.76
N ILE A 100 5.69 11.61 -5.40
CA ILE A 100 4.59 11.93 -6.31
C ILE A 100 3.55 12.88 -5.65
N PHE A 101 3.26 12.70 -4.36
CA PHE A 101 2.28 13.49 -3.61
C PHE A 101 2.70 14.95 -3.43
N LEU A 102 3.99 15.27 -3.51
CA LEU A 102 4.47 16.65 -3.35
C LEU A 102 3.89 17.60 -4.41
N GLU A 103 3.58 17.08 -5.59
CA GLU A 103 3.00 17.83 -6.71
C GLU A 103 1.48 18.07 -6.55
N ARG A 104 0.87 17.62 -5.46
CA ARG A 104 -0.58 17.64 -5.22
C ARG A 104 -0.94 18.30 -3.89
N SER A 105 -0.23 19.37 -3.56
CA SER A 105 -0.34 20.08 -2.28
C SER A 105 -1.73 20.61 -1.94
N GLU A 106 -2.56 20.86 -2.95
CA GLU A 106 -3.97 21.28 -2.85
C GLU A 106 -4.88 20.24 -2.16
N TYR A 107 -4.40 18.99 -2.05
CA TYR A 107 -5.09 17.88 -1.41
C TYR A 107 -4.58 17.53 0.00
N PHE A 108 -3.54 18.21 0.50
CA PHE A 108 -2.98 17.89 1.82
C PHE A 108 -3.98 18.12 2.96
N ASN A 109 -4.00 17.17 3.89
CA ASN A 109 -4.92 17.08 5.03
C ASN A 109 -6.40 16.95 4.63
N LYS A 110 -6.71 16.64 3.37
CA LYS A 110 -8.06 16.33 2.92
C LYS A 110 -8.24 14.82 2.79
N TYR A 111 -9.51 14.39 2.86
CA TYR A 111 -9.89 13.07 2.37
C TYR A 111 -9.79 13.05 0.86
N VAL A 112 -9.12 12.05 0.32
CA VAL A 112 -8.93 11.84 -1.12
C VAL A 112 -9.24 10.42 -1.51
N GLU A 113 -9.45 10.22 -2.80
CA GLU A 113 -9.35 8.92 -3.44
C GLU A 113 -8.26 8.97 -4.50
N ILE A 114 -7.32 8.01 -4.45
CA ILE A 114 -6.22 7.87 -5.39
C ILE A 114 -6.27 6.50 -6.05
N GLU A 115 -6.10 6.46 -7.36
CA GLU A 115 -5.81 5.22 -8.07
C GLU A 115 -4.29 5.02 -8.12
N VAL A 116 -3.82 3.84 -7.70
CA VAL A 116 -2.41 3.44 -7.79
C VAL A 116 -2.28 2.13 -8.54
N ASP A 117 -1.15 1.93 -9.21
CA ASP A 117 -0.93 0.72 -10.00
C ASP A 117 -0.52 -0.47 -9.14
N ARG A 118 0.23 -0.22 -8.06
CA ARG A 118 0.69 -1.25 -7.13
C ARG A 118 0.82 -0.70 -5.72
N ILE A 119 0.64 -1.59 -4.76
CA ILE A 119 1.11 -1.41 -3.39
C ILE A 119 2.29 -2.36 -3.21
N ASN A 120 3.44 -1.81 -2.84
CA ASN A 120 4.63 -2.60 -2.58
C ASN A 120 4.76 -2.85 -1.07
N SER A 121 5.39 -3.97 -0.74
CA SER A 121 5.60 -4.45 0.62
C SER A 121 7.06 -4.84 0.78
N GLU A 122 7.86 -3.92 1.32
CA GLU A 122 9.28 -4.14 1.58
C GLU A 122 9.44 -4.99 2.85
N PHE A 123 9.90 -6.24 2.72
CA PHE A 123 10.13 -7.13 3.86
C PHE A 123 11.51 -6.90 4.44
N VAL A 124 11.56 -6.03 5.45
CA VAL A 124 12.82 -5.69 6.13
C VAL A 124 13.19 -6.76 7.17
N LYS A 125 14.47 -6.84 7.54
CA LYS A 125 14.88 -7.71 8.66
C LYS A 125 14.35 -7.14 9.99
N GLY A 126 13.95 -8.03 10.89
CA GLY A 126 13.78 -7.68 12.30
C GLY A 126 15.15 -7.33 12.88
N GLY A 127 15.27 -6.13 13.46
CA GLY A 127 16.46 -5.75 14.23
C GLY A 127 16.45 -6.41 15.61
#